data_AF-A0A7V9NN64-F1
#
_entry.id   AF-A0A7V9NN64-F1
#
_cell.length_a   1.000
_cell.length_b   1.000
_cell.length_c   1.000
_cell.angle_alpha   90.00
_cell.angle_beta   90.00
_cell.angle_gamma   90.00
#
_symmetry.space_group_name_H-M   'P 1'
#
loop_
_entity.id
_entity.type
_entity.pdbx_description
1 polymer ?
#
loop_
_entity_poly.entity_id
_entity_poly.type
_entity_poly.pdbx_seq_one_letter_code
_entity_poly.pdbx_strand_id
1 'polypeptide(L)'
;MRLKAFVAGVVLNLFVLGPLVLLLDSESSLVMPAMIITYGISGVILGYLLVNADWRLGLWLVAFSFLMLPFHILFADPVNWDWNRELKGLLAHALIVVAACLGTEIGAIIKRNRLKSR
;
A
#
# COMPACT_ATOMS: atom_id res chain seq x y z
N MET A 1 16.00 1.27 12.51
CA MET A 1 14.82 0.39 12.33
C MET A 1 13.82 0.90 11.29
N ARG A 2 13.50 2.21 11.26
CA ARG A 2 12.54 2.80 10.28
C ARG A 2 12.91 2.56 8.81
N LEU A 3 14.18 2.68 8.44
CA LEU A 3 14.66 2.40 7.08
C LEU A 3 14.44 0.94 6.65
N LYS A 4 14.65 -0.03 7.55
CA LYS A 4 14.40 -1.46 7.26
C LYS A 4 12.92 -1.74 7.04
N ALA A 5 12.05 -1.09 7.82
CA ALA A 5 10.60 -1.16 7.66
C ALA A 5 10.16 -0.60 6.30
N PHE A 6 10.73 0.55 5.94
CA PHE A 6 10.50 1.19 4.66
C PHE A 6 10.96 0.30 3.50
N VAL A 7 12.20 -0.18 3.52
CA VAL A 7 12.75 -1.07 2.48
C VAL A 7 11.93 -2.36 2.39
N ALA A 8 11.54 -2.97 3.50
CA ALA A 8 10.69 -4.17 3.49
C ALA A 8 9.33 -3.89 2.86
N GLY A 9 8.68 -2.76 3.19
CA GLY A 9 7.39 -2.38 2.62
C GLY A 9 7.48 -2.05 1.13
N VAL A 10 8.58 -1.43 0.70
CA VAL A 10 8.88 -1.13 -0.71
C VAL A 10 9.08 -2.41 -1.51
N VAL A 11 9.90 -3.34 -1.01
CA VAL A 11 10.15 -4.63 -1.66
C VAL A 11 8.85 -5.43 -1.76
N LEU A 12 8.05 -5.47 -0.69
CA LEU A 12 6.80 -6.22 -0.67
C LEU A 12 5.77 -5.63 -1.65
N ASN A 13 5.65 -4.31 -1.70
CA ASN A 13 4.79 -3.65 -2.69
C ASN A 13 5.28 -3.87 -4.12
N LEU A 14 6.58 -3.74 -4.41
CA LEU A 14 7.12 -3.99 -5.76
C LEU A 14 6.89 -5.44 -6.21
N PHE A 15 7.07 -6.40 -5.30
CA PHE A 15 6.93 -7.82 -5.62
C PHE A 15 5.47 -8.24 -5.80
N VAL A 16 4.51 -7.58 -5.13
CA VAL A 16 3.09 -7.93 -5.23
C VAL A 16 2.36 -7.06 -6.27
N LEU A 17 2.61 -5.76 -6.33
CA LEU A 17 1.94 -4.86 -7.28
C LEU A 17 2.48 -5.02 -8.71
N GLY A 18 3.78 -5.27 -8.89
CA GLY A 18 4.39 -5.41 -10.22
C GLY A 18 3.73 -6.50 -11.07
N PRO A 19 3.63 -7.75 -10.59
CA PRO A 19 2.91 -8.81 -11.29
C PRO A 19 1.42 -8.53 -11.45
N LEU A 20 0.81 -7.84 -10.48
CA LEU A 20 -0.63 -7.59 -10.46
C LEU A 20 -1.05 -6.56 -11.52
N VAL A 21 -0.23 -5.54 -11.77
CA VAL A 21 -0.38 -4.59 -12.87
C VAL A 21 -0.06 -5.23 -14.23
N LEU A 22 0.82 -6.24 -14.27
CA LEU A 22 1.10 -6.98 -15.51
C LEU A 22 0.02 -8.00 -15.86
N LEU A 23 -0.67 -8.56 -14.86
CA LEU A 23 -1.70 -9.59 -15.03
C LEU A 23 -3.11 -9.01 -15.21
N LEU A 24 -3.41 -7.89 -14.57
CA LEU A 24 -4.66 -7.18 -14.78
C LEU A 24 -4.43 -6.02 -15.74
N ASP A 25 -5.16 -6.03 -16.85
CA ASP A 25 -5.21 -4.87 -17.73
C ASP A 25 -5.57 -3.62 -16.91
N SER A 26 -4.82 -2.53 -17.12
CA SER A 26 -4.88 -1.31 -16.31
C SER A 26 -6.27 -0.66 -16.28
N GLU A 27 -7.13 -0.98 -17.25
CA GLU A 27 -8.52 -0.52 -17.33
C GLU A 27 -9.52 -1.43 -16.58
N SER A 28 -9.07 -2.56 -16.04
CA SER A 28 -9.94 -3.50 -15.34
C SER A 28 -10.39 -2.93 -13.99
N SER A 29 -11.71 -2.96 -13.76
CA SER A 29 -12.32 -2.52 -12.50
C SER A 29 -11.82 -3.27 -11.26
N LEU A 30 -11.16 -4.42 -11.47
CA LEU A 30 -10.57 -5.28 -10.45
C LEU A 30 -9.21 -4.80 -9.94
N VAL A 31 -8.49 -3.94 -10.68
CA VAL A 31 -7.17 -3.43 -10.30
C VAL A 31 -7.26 -2.67 -8.98
N MET A 32 -8.29 -1.84 -8.83
CA MET A 32 -8.46 -0.94 -7.69
C MET A 32 -8.75 -1.70 -6.38
N PRO A 33 -9.71 -2.64 -6.31
CA PRO A 33 -9.86 -3.53 -5.15
C PRO A 33 -8.59 -4.34 -4.84
N ALA A 34 -7.92 -4.87 -5.86
CA ALA A 34 -6.74 -5.68 -5.69
C ALA A 34 -5.56 -4.88 -5.11
N MET A 35 -5.40 -3.61 -5.50
CA MET A 35 -4.45 -2.69 -4.86
C MET A 35 -4.79 -2.47 -3.39
N ILE A 36 -6.04 -2.16 -3.04
CA ILE A 36 -6.47 -1.94 -1.65
C ILE A 36 -6.13 -3.16 -0.78
N ILE A 37 -6.48 -4.36 -1.25
CA ILE A 37 -6.21 -5.62 -0.56
C ILE A 37 -4.69 -5.84 -0.40
N THR A 38 -3.92 -5.59 -1.45
CA THR A 38 -2.46 -5.75 -1.44
C THR A 38 -1.80 -4.84 -0.40
N TYR A 39 -2.19 -3.56 -0.35
CA TYR A 39 -1.68 -2.61 0.65
C TYR A 39 -2.11 -3.00 2.07
N GLY A 40 -3.34 -3.49 2.24
CA GLY A 40 -3.82 -4.01 3.51
C GLY A 40 -2.99 -5.21 4.01
N ILE A 41 -2.79 -6.23 3.17
CA ILE A 41 -1.98 -7.41 3.49
C ILE A 41 -0.53 -7.03 3.78
N SER A 42 0.04 -6.15 2.94
CA SER A 42 1.40 -5.64 3.15
C SER A 42 1.52 -4.91 4.49
N GLY A 43 0.51 -4.11 4.85
CA GLY A 43 0.39 -3.49 6.17
C GLY A 43 0.38 -4.54 7.29
N VAL A 44 -0.45 -5.59 7.19
CA VAL A 44 -0.49 -6.68 8.18
C VAL A 44 0.87 -7.34 8.37
N ILE A 45 1.55 -7.68 7.27
CA ILE A 45 2.88 -8.29 7.33
C ILE A 45 3.87 -7.34 7.99
N LEU A 46 3.86 -6.06 7.65
CA LEU A 46 4.76 -5.07 8.23
C LEU A 46 4.52 -4.90 9.74
N GLY A 47 3.26 -4.77 10.16
CA GLY A 47 2.88 -4.67 11.57
C GLY A 47 3.24 -5.92 12.37
N TYR A 48 3.08 -7.09 11.75
CA TYR A 48 3.51 -8.35 12.34
C TYR A 48 5.03 -8.45 12.44
N LEU A 49 5.81 -7.94 11.49
CA LEU A 49 7.27 -7.92 11.64
C LEU A 49 7.72 -6.91 12.70
N LEU A 50 7.05 -5.76 12.78
CA LEU A 50 7.45 -4.58 13.55
C LEU A 50 6.39 -4.18 14.59
N VAL A 51 6.27 -4.97 15.64
CA VAL A 51 5.26 -4.82 16.73
C VAL A 51 5.25 -3.47 17.42
N ASN A 52 6.42 -2.83 17.50
CA ASN A 52 6.61 -1.57 18.21
C ASN A 52 6.35 -0.34 17.32
N ALA A 53 5.90 -0.55 16.09
CA ALA A 53 5.71 0.52 15.15
C ALA A 53 4.21 0.72 14.91
N ASP A 54 3.76 1.92 15.22
CA ASP A 54 2.35 2.35 15.13
C ASP A 54 1.80 2.29 13.70
N TRP A 55 0.50 2.47 13.55
CA TRP A 55 -0.24 2.74 12.30
C TRP A 55 0.48 3.67 11.31
N ARG A 56 1.38 4.54 11.81
CA ARG A 56 2.27 5.40 11.02
C ARG A 56 3.09 4.64 9.98
N LEU A 57 3.38 3.35 10.19
CA LEU A 57 4.04 2.52 9.17
C LEU A 57 3.18 2.36 7.90
N GLY A 58 1.86 2.30 8.03
CA GLY A 58 0.95 2.25 6.89
C GLY A 58 1.09 3.50 6.03
N LEU A 59 1.25 4.68 6.65
CA LEU A 59 1.53 5.93 5.93
C LEU A 59 2.85 5.87 5.16
N TRP A 60 3.91 5.30 5.74
CA TRP A 60 5.19 5.14 5.02
C TRP A 60 5.08 4.21 3.81
N LEU A 61 4.24 3.18 3.91
CA LEU A 61 3.97 2.25 2.84
C LEU A 61 3.29 2.94 1.65
N VAL A 62 2.36 3.86 1.92
CA VAL A 62 1.66 4.64 0.90
C VAL A 62 2.47 5.85 0.41
N ALA A 63 3.30 6.46 1.27
CA ALA A 63 4.18 7.56 0.87
C ALA A 63 5.17 7.14 -0.22
N PHE A 64 5.53 5.86 -0.29
CA PHE A 64 6.31 5.32 -1.42
C PHE A 64 5.58 5.44 -2.75
N SER A 65 4.26 5.27 -2.79
CA SER A 65 3.46 5.46 -4.02
C SER A 65 3.54 6.91 -4.51
N PHE A 66 3.62 7.88 -3.60
CA PHE A 66 3.82 9.29 -3.95
C PHE A 66 5.22 9.57 -4.51
N LEU A 67 6.23 8.78 -4.16
CA LEU A 67 7.58 8.90 -4.75
C LEU A 67 7.62 8.42 -6.21
N MET A 68 6.66 7.60 -6.64
CA MET A 68 6.52 7.19 -8.05
C MET A 68 5.78 8.23 -8.90
N LEU A 69 5.07 9.17 -8.27
CA LEU A 69 4.27 10.21 -8.92
C LEU A 69 5.11 11.15 -9.83
N PRO A 70 6.31 11.62 -9.42
CA PRO A 70 7.20 12.37 -10.32
C PRO A 70 7.64 11.56 -11.53
N PHE A 71 7.84 10.25 -11.38
CA PHE A 71 8.20 9.37 -12.48
C PHE A 71 7.03 9.26 -13.48
N HIS A 72 5.80 9.14 -12.99
CA HIS A 72 4.62 9.20 -13.85
C HIS A 72 4.49 10.53 -14.60
N ILE A 73 4.72 11.66 -13.94
CA ILE A 73 4.64 12.99 -14.59
C ILE A 73 5.71 13.16 -15.69
N LEU A 74 6.90 12.59 -15.48
CA LEU A 74 8.01 12.72 -16.44
C LEU A 74 7.90 11.78 -17.65
N PHE A 75 7.19 10.66 -17.53
CA PHE A 75 7.17 9.59 -18.54
C PHE A 75 5.78 9.22 -19.09
N ALA A 76 4.69 9.76 -18.53
CA ALA A 76 3.34 9.50 -19.04
C ALA A 76 2.94 10.49 -20.14
N ASP A 77 2.30 9.97 -21.19
CA ASP A 77 1.66 10.75 -22.25
C ASP A 77 0.66 11.78 -21.68
N PRO A 78 0.37 12.88 -22.40
CA PRO A 78 -0.52 13.94 -21.94
C PRO A 78 -1.89 13.36 -21.53
N VAL A 79 -2.17 13.44 -20.23
CA VAL A 79 -3.37 12.90 -19.61
C VAL A 79 -4.58 13.72 -20.03
N ASN A 80 -5.54 13.10 -20.72
CA ASN A 80 -6.87 13.66 -20.88
C ASN A 80 -7.54 13.70 -19.49
N TRP A 81 -7.77 14.91 -18.98
CA TRP A 81 -8.27 15.14 -17.63
C TRP A 81 -9.74 14.76 -17.52
N ASP A 82 -10.01 13.51 -17.12
CA ASP A 82 -11.36 13.05 -16.79
C ASP A 82 -11.58 13.17 -15.28
N TRP A 83 -12.33 14.20 -14.87
CA TRP A 83 -12.67 14.46 -13.47
C TRP A 83 -13.28 13.25 -12.76
N ASN A 84 -14.05 12.42 -13.47
CA ASN A 84 -14.73 11.28 -12.87
C ASN A 84 -13.74 10.14 -12.55
N ARG A 85 -12.73 9.98 -13.41
CA ARG A 85 -11.60 9.06 -13.20
C ARG A 85 -10.69 9.52 -12.07
N GLU A 86 -10.39 10.82 -12.01
CA GLU A 86 -9.57 11.42 -10.95
C GLU A 86 -10.23 11.29 -9.57
N LEU A 87 -11.53 11.56 -9.46
CA LEU A 87 -12.27 11.43 -8.20
C LEU A 87 -12.30 9.99 -7.68
N LYS A 88 -12.50 9.02 -8.58
CA LYS A 88 -12.40 7.60 -8.25
C LYS A 88 -10.98 7.25 -7.81
N GLY A 89 -9.95 7.71 -8.53
CA GLY A 89 -8.55 7.53 -8.17
C GLY A 89 -8.23 8.06 -6.77
N LEU A 90 -8.73 9.25 -6.42
CA LEU A 90 -8.55 9.85 -5.11
C LEU A 90 -9.22 9.03 -4.00
N LEU A 91 -10.45 8.55 -4.25
CA LEU A 91 -11.18 7.69 -3.32
C LEU A 91 -10.44 6.35 -3.10
N ALA A 92 -9.88 5.77 -4.16
CA ALA A 92 -9.00 4.60 -4.05
C ALA A 92 -7.83 4.85 -3.13
N HIS A 93 -7.13 5.98 -3.33
CA HIS A 93 -5.95 6.31 -2.54
C HIS A 93 -6.31 6.47 -1.07
N ALA A 94 -7.42 7.14 -0.76
CA ALA A 94 -7.93 7.23 0.61
C ALA A 94 -8.18 5.84 1.22
N LEU A 95 -8.84 4.93 0.47
CA LEU A 95 -9.08 3.56 0.92
C LEU A 95 -7.79 2.75 1.09
N ILE A 96 -6.81 2.92 0.21
CA ILE A 96 -5.49 2.29 0.31
C ILE A 96 -4.77 2.74 1.59
N VAL A 97 -4.81 4.04 1.92
CA VAL A 97 -4.24 4.57 3.17
C VAL A 97 -4.91 3.94 4.38
N VAL A 98 -6.24 3.91 4.40
CA VAL A 98 -7.00 3.31 5.51
C VAL A 98 -6.67 1.82 5.64
N ALA A 99 -6.66 1.07 4.54
CA ALA A 99 -6.34 -0.36 4.53
C ALA A 99 -4.92 -0.64 5.01
N ALA A 100 -3.92 0.13 4.56
CA ALA A 100 -2.53 -0.03 4.99
C ALA A 100 -2.37 0.24 6.50
N CYS A 101 -2.95 1.32 7.01
CA CYS A 101 -2.90 1.68 8.43
C CYS A 101 -3.61 0.63 9.31
N LEU A 102 -4.83 0.23 8.95
CA LEU A 102 -5.56 -0.81 9.66
C LEU A 102 -4.83 -2.15 9.62
N GLY A 103 -4.28 -2.51 8.45
CA GLY A 103 -3.45 -3.69 8.29
C GLY A 103 -2.28 -3.70 9.27
N THR A 104 -1.52 -2.60 9.35
CA THR A 104 -0.38 -2.50 10.28
C THR A 104 -0.79 -2.68 11.75
N GLU A 105 -1.89 -2.07 12.19
CA GLU A 105 -2.39 -2.24 13.56
C GLU A 105 -2.82 -3.69 13.83
N ILE A 106 -3.56 -4.30 12.92
CA ILE A 106 -4.00 -5.70 13.03
C ILE A 106 -2.78 -6.63 13.14
N GLY A 107 -1.79 -6.46 12.28
CA GLY A 107 -0.54 -7.25 12.32
C GLY A 107 0.20 -7.12 13.65
N ALA A 108 0.29 -5.90 14.18
CA ALA A 108 0.92 -5.64 15.46
C ALA A 108 0.15 -6.30 16.63
N ILE A 109 -1.18 -6.18 16.65
CA ILE A 109 -2.06 -6.81 17.66
C ILE A 109 -1.89 -8.33 17.65
N ILE A 110 -1.91 -8.97 16.47
CA ILE A 110 -1.76 -10.42 16.33
C ILE A 110 -0.46 -10.90 16.99
N LYS A 111 0.66 -10.21 16.75
CA LYS A 111 1.94 -10.61 17.35
C LYS A 111 2.02 -10.27 18.84
N ARG A 112 1.47 -9.15 19.30
CA ARG A 112 1.40 -8.83 20.74
C ARG A 112 0.64 -9.93 21.50
N ASN A 113 -0.49 -10.39 20.96
CA ASN A 113 -1.28 -11.47 21.57
C ASN A 113 -0.53 -12.81 21.56
N ARG A 114 0.19 -13.14 20.48
CA ARG A 114 1.09 -14.32 20.43
C ARG A 114 2.20 -14.26 21.47
N LEU A 115 2.80 -13.09 21.69
CA LEU A 115 3.88 -12.90 22.67
C LEU A 115 3.37 -12.96 24.11
N LYS A 116 2.11 -12.57 24.36
CA LYS A 116 1.46 -12.65 25.68
C LYS A 116 1.04 -14.07 26.09
N SER A 117 0.86 -14.96 25.10
CA SER A 117 0.43 -16.34 25.30
C SER A 117 1.60 -17.33 25.49
N ARG A 118 2.83 -16.84 25.44
CA ARG A 118 4.07 -17.58 25.74
C ARG A 118 4.64 -17.11 27.06
#